data_AF-A0A7J8QMU0-F1
#
_entry.id   AF-A0A7J8QMU0-F1
#
_cell.length_a   1.000
_cell.length_b   1.000
_cell.length_c   1.000
_cell.angle_alpha   90.00
_cell.angle_beta   90.00
_cell.angle_gamma   90.00
#
_symmetry.space_group_name_H-M   'P 1'
#
loop_
_entity.id
_entity.type
_entity.pdbx_description
1 polymer ?
#
loop_
_entity_poly.entity_id
_entity_poly.type
_entity_poly.pdbx_seq_one_letter_code
_entity_poly.pdbx_strand_id
1 'polypeptide(L)' 'MSFGLVARDHNGFVVNGRAGVMDKNVKGEWAELHALEESISFARTKKLLKLEFESDYVNL' A
#
# COMPACT_ATOMS: atom_id res chain seq x y z
N MET A 1 -3.92 -7.09 13.15
CA MET A 1 -2.75 -6.55 12.42
C MET A 1 -3.21 -5.32 11.63
N SER A 2 -2.34 -4.46 11.14
CA SER A 2 -2.73 -3.27 10.36
C SER A 2 -1.94 -3.19 9.06
N PHE A 3 -2.48 -2.47 8.09
CA PHE A 3 -1.79 -2.13 6.85
C PHE A 3 -1.83 -0.62 6.62
N GLY A 4 -0.92 -0.12 5.80
CA GLY A 4 -0.88 1.27 5.39
C GLY A 4 -0.25 1.41 4.01
N LEU A 5 -0.70 2.44 3.29
CA LEU A 5 -0.09 2.88 2.04
C LEU A 5 0.00 4.40 2.03
N VAL A 6 1.04 4.90 1.38
CA VAL A 6 1.28 6.32 1.15
C VAL A 6 1.45 6.52 -0.35
N ALA A 7 0.66 7.43 -0.92
CA ALA A 7 0.80 7.85 -2.31
C ALA A 7 1.60 9.15 -2.34
N ARG A 8 2.67 9.16 -3.13
CA ARG A 8 3.51 10.33 -3.37
C ARG A 8 3.43 10.79 -4.82
N ASP A 9 3.61 12.08 -5.06
CA ASP A 9 3.84 12.61 -6.40
C ASP A 9 5.29 12.34 -6.86
N HIS A 10 5.60 12.76 -8.08
CA HIS A 10 6.93 12.57 -8.68
C HIS A 10 8.05 13.37 -7.98
N ASN A 11 7.71 14.32 -7.09
CA ASN A 11 8.68 15.07 -6.29
C ASN A 11 8.86 14.45 -4.89
N GLY A 12 8.14 13.35 -4.59
CA GLY A 12 8.16 12.71 -3.29
C GLY A 12 7.21 13.33 -2.25
N PHE A 13 6.36 14.29 -2.63
CA PHE A 13 5.37 14.85 -1.69
C PHE A 13 4.22 13.88 -1.48
N VAL A 14 3.81 13.69 -0.23
CA VAL A 14 2.64 12.87 0.10
C VAL A 14 1.36 13.57 -0.37
N VAL A 15 0.66 12.93 -1.31
CA VAL A 15 -0.60 13.44 -1.88
C VAL A 15 -1.82 12.64 -1.43
N ASN A 16 -1.61 11.44 -0.90
CA ASN A 16 -2.67 10.62 -0.33
C ASN A 16 -2.13 9.51 0.56
N GLY A 17 -3.04 8.80 1.21
CA GLY A 17 -2.73 7.60 1.96
C GLY A 17 -4.00 6.87 2.37
N ARG A 18 -3.86 5.61 2.73
CA ARG A 18 -4.91 4.79 3.31
C ARG A 18 -4.29 3.89 4.35
N ALA A 19 -4.99 3.67 5.45
CA ALA A 19 -4.64 2.69 6.45
C ALA A 19 -5.89 1.92 6.89
N GLY A 20 -5.68 0.71 7.37
CA GLY A 20 -6.76 -0.14 7.83
C GLY A 20 -6.29 -1.19 8.82
N VAL A 21 -7.27 -1.86 9.43
CA VAL A 21 -7.04 -2.95 10.38
C VAL A 21 -7.47 -4.25 9.71
N MET A 22 -6.59 -5.25 9.78
CA MET A 22 -6.86 -6.62 9.39
C MET A 22 -7.19 -7.47 10.61
N ASP A 23 -7.71 -8.66 10.35
CA ASP A 23 -8.02 -9.64 11.39
C ASP A 23 -6.84 -9.90 12.34
N LYS A 24 -7.16 -10.28 13.58
CA LYS A 24 -6.17 -10.37 14.67
C LYS A 24 -5.10 -11.45 14.45
N ASN A 25 -5.36 -12.43 13.59
CA ASN A 25 -4.52 -13.61 13.40
C ASN A 25 -3.71 -13.63 12.09
N VAL A 26 -3.61 -12.50 11.40
CA VAL A 26 -2.80 -12.36 10.19
C VAL A 26 -1.32 -12.26 10.58
N LYS A 27 -0.41 -12.93 9.85
CA LYS A 27 1.04 -12.76 10.03
C LYS A 27 1.54 -11.51 9.31
N GLY A 28 2.67 -10.96 9.75
CA GLY A 28 3.23 -9.72 9.21
C GLY A 28 3.35 -9.75 7.69
N GLU A 29 3.87 -10.83 7.14
CA GLU A 29 4.08 -11.02 5.70
C GLU A 29 2.77 -10.91 4.90
N TRP A 30 1.67 -11.42 5.47
CA TRP A 30 0.35 -11.32 4.85
C TRP A 30 -0.24 -9.92 4.95
N ALA A 31 0.10 -9.15 5.99
CA ALA A 31 -0.27 -7.75 6.06
C ALA A 31 0.50 -6.88 5.08
N GLU A 32 1.78 -7.19 4.83
CA GLU A 32 2.57 -6.53 3.79
C GLU A 32 2.03 -6.82 2.39
N LEU A 33 1.72 -8.09 2.09
CA LEU A 33 1.06 -8.46 0.83
C LEU A 33 -0.30 -7.76 0.67
N HIS A 34 -1.10 -7.70 1.73
CA HIS A 34 -2.37 -7.00 1.69
C HIS A 34 -2.23 -5.48 1.52
N ALA A 35 -1.19 -4.87 2.10
CA ALA A 35 -0.88 -3.45 1.87
C ALA A 35 -0.57 -3.18 0.39
N LEU A 36 0.14 -4.10 -0.29
CA LEU A 36 0.39 -4.00 -1.73
C LEU A 36 -0.91 -4.15 -2.55
N GLU A 37 -1.76 -5.13 -2.23
CA GLU A 37 -3.07 -5.31 -2.91
C GLU A 37 -3.96 -4.06 -2.77
N GLU A 38 -4.04 -3.49 -1.56
CA GLU A 38 -4.78 -2.25 -1.30
C GLU A 38 -4.17 -1.06 -2.04
N SER A 39 -2.85 -1.02 -2.20
CA SER A 39 -2.16 0.02 -2.99
C SER A 39 -2.55 -0.03 -4.47
N ILE A 40 -2.62 -1.24 -5.05
CA ILE A 40 -3.07 -1.44 -6.43
C ILE A 40 -4.54 -1.05 -6.59
N SER A 41 -5.39 -1.50 -5.66
CA SER A 41 -6.82 -1.15 -5.64
C SER A 41 -7.01 0.36 -5.55
N PHE A 42 -6.30 1.01 -4.65
CA PHE A 42 -6.31 2.46 -4.49
C PHE A 42 -5.91 3.17 -5.78
N ALA A 43 -4.82 2.76 -6.42
CA ALA A 43 -4.36 3.40 -7.65
C ALA A 43 -5.37 3.23 -8.81
N ARG A 44 -6.04 2.08 -8.89
CA ARG A 44 -7.14 1.85 -9.85
C ARG A 44 -8.30 2.82 -9.63
N THR A 45 -8.68 3.08 -8.37
CA THR A 45 -9.75 4.06 -8.07
C THR A 45 -9.39 5.48 -8.50
N LYS A 46 -8.09 5.79 -8.55
CA LYS A 46 -7.54 7.08 -8.99
C LYS A 46 -7.24 7.15 -10.49
N LYS A 47 -7.48 6.07 -11.25
CA LYS A 47 -7.17 5.94 -12.68
C LYS A 47 -5.71 6.24 -13.01
N LEU A 48 -4.79 5.90 -12.11
CA LEU A 48 -3.35 6.07 -12.34
C LEU A 48 -2.86 5.00 -13.31
N LEU A 49 -2.20 5.43 -14.39
CA LEU A 49 -1.74 4.55 -15.48
C LEU A 49 -0.29 4.08 -15.30
N LYS A 50 0.50 4.79 -14.50
CA LYS A 50 1.91 4.49 -14.22
C LYS A 50 2.20 4.81 -12.76
N LEU A 51 2.89 3.89 -12.09
CA LEU A 51 3.22 3.95 -10.67
C LEU A 51 4.58 3.30 -10.47
N GLU A 52 5.26 3.70 -9.40
CA GLU A 52 6.39 2.98 -8.82
C GLU A 52 5.94 2.51 -7.44
N PHE A 53 6.11 1.21 -7.19
CA PHE A 53 5.79 0.62 -5.89
C PHE A 53 7.06 0.55 -5.05
N GLU A 54 6.96 0.95 -3.80
CA GLU A 54 8.01 0.85 -2.80
C GLU A 54 7.46 0.09 -1.59
N SER A 55 8.28 -0.84 -1.07
CA SER A 55 8.02 -1.56 0.17
C SER A 55 9.34 -1.78 0.89
N ASP A 56 9.32 -1.78 2.22
CA ASP A 56 10.45 -2.13 3.06
C ASP A 56 10.52 -3.65 3.35
N TYR A 57 9.49 -4.41 2.96
CA TYR A 57 9.45 -5.85 3.10
C TYR A 57 10.08 -6.54 1.88
N VAL A 58 11.28 -7.09 2.09
CA VAL A 58 12.17 -7.63 1.04
C VAL A 58 11.63 -8.84 0.27
N ASN A 59 10.64 -9.57 0.81
CA ASN A 59 10.12 -10.80 0.20
C ASN A 59 8.78 -10.60 -0.53
N LEU A 60 8.41 -9.36 -0.84
CA LEU A 60 7.28 -9.02 -1.71
C LEU A 60 7.62 -9.24 -3.20
#